data_AF-A0A2K3L741-F1
#
_entry.id   AF-A0A2K3L741-F1
#
_cell.length_a   1.000
_cell.length_b   1.000
_cell.length_c   1.000
_cell.angle_alpha   90.00
_cell.angle_beta   90.00
_cell.angle_gamma   90.00
#
_symmetry.space_group_name_H-M   'P 1'
#
loop_
_entity.id
_entity.type
_entity.pdbx_description
1 polymer ?
#
loop_
_entity_poly.entity_id
_entity_poly.type
_entity_poly.pdbx_seq_one_letter_code
_entity_poly.pdbx_strand_id
1 'polypeptide(L)'
;MFYSHQLLARKAPLGQIWMAATMHAKINRKKLSKLNIIKICEEILNPAIPMALRLSGILMGGVVIVYERKVKMLYDDVSRLLVEINEAWKVKSGPDPTLLPKGKSQAK
;
A
#
# COMPACT_ATOMS: atom_id res chain seq x y z
N MET A 1 25.66 -19.36 -7.19
CA MET A 1 25.53 -18.00 -6.63
C MET A 1 25.58 -18.12 -5.12
N PHE A 2 26.61 -17.56 -4.47
CA PHE A 2 26.83 -17.72 -3.03
C PHE A 2 25.80 -16.89 -2.25
N TYR A 3 24.81 -17.55 -1.65
CA TYR A 3 23.79 -16.89 -0.84
C TYR A 3 23.61 -17.63 0.47
N SER A 4 23.64 -16.89 1.57
CA SER A 4 23.16 -17.44 2.84
C SER A 4 21.66 -17.70 2.70
N HIS A 5 21.26 -18.97 2.76
CA HIS A 5 19.87 -19.41 2.68
C HIS A 5 18.99 -18.78 3.79
N GLN A 6 19.61 -18.29 4.86
CA GLN A 6 18.94 -17.55 5.93
C GLN A 6 18.63 -16.09 5.54
N LEU A 7 19.50 -15.44 4.77
CA LEU A 7 19.35 -14.02 4.39
C LEU A 7 18.20 -13.83 3.37
N LEU A 8 18.14 -14.72 2.38
CA LEU A 8 17.08 -14.72 1.36
C LEU A 8 15.90 -15.64 1.70
N ALA A 9 15.80 -16.09 2.96
CA ALA A 9 14.66 -16.89 3.38
C ALA A 9 13.34 -16.16 3.04
N ARG A 10 12.35 -16.90 2.55
CA ARG A 10 11.07 -16.35 2.07
C ARG A 10 10.31 -15.50 3.10
N LYS A 11 10.62 -15.69 4.38
CA LYS A 11 10.05 -14.93 5.52
C LYS A 11 10.88 -13.71 5.92
N ALA A 12 12.16 -13.66 5.56
CA ALA A 12 13.05 -12.53 5.84
C ALA A 12 12.68 -11.30 4.99
N PRO A 13 12.91 -10.07 5.50
CA PRO A 13 12.60 -8.84 4.77
C PRO A 13 13.35 -8.76 3.43
N LEU A 14 14.65 -9.08 3.43
CA LEU A 14 15.48 -9.15 2.21
C LEU A 14 14.97 -10.20 1.22
N GLY A 15 14.53 -11.38 1.69
CA GLY A 15 13.95 -12.42 0.84
C GLY A 15 12.64 -11.98 0.18
N GLN A 16 11.80 -11.22 0.89
CA GLN A 16 10.57 -10.66 0.31
C GLN A 16 10.84 -9.65 -0.80
N ILE A 17 11.89 -8.83 -0.63
CA ILE A 17 12.30 -7.82 -1.61
C ILE A 17 12.93 -8.48 -2.82
N TRP A 18 13.78 -9.48 -2.60
CA TRP A 18 14.34 -10.26 -3.68
C TRP A 18 13.24 -10.92 -4.51
N MET A 19 12.24 -11.54 -3.88
CA MET A 19 11.08 -12.09 -4.61
C MET A 19 10.27 -11.02 -5.36
N ALA A 20 10.17 -9.80 -4.81
CA ALA A 20 9.52 -8.68 -5.51
C ALA A 20 10.30 -8.29 -6.77
N ALA A 21 11.63 -8.31 -6.69
CA ALA A 21 12.54 -7.95 -7.76
C ALA A 21 12.60 -9.00 -8.87
N THR A 22 12.73 -10.28 -8.52
CA THR A 22 13.06 -11.35 -9.48
C THR A 22 11.85 -12.14 -9.96
N MET A 23 10.85 -12.33 -9.09
CA MET A 23 9.69 -13.17 -9.38
C MET A 23 8.42 -12.36 -9.61
N HIS A 24 8.51 -11.02 -9.54
CA HIS A 24 7.37 -10.10 -9.52
C HIS A 24 6.26 -10.53 -8.56
N ALA A 25 6.61 -11.23 -7.48
CA ALA A 25 5.65 -11.91 -6.63
C ALA A 25 4.62 -10.92 -6.04
N LYS A 26 3.35 -11.32 -6.03
CA LYS A 26 2.27 -10.52 -5.42
C LYS A 26 2.47 -10.51 -3.91
N ILE A 27 2.83 -9.34 -3.37
CA ILE A 27 3.00 -9.16 -1.93
C ILE A 27 1.67 -8.74 -1.32
N ASN A 28 1.27 -9.42 -0.25
CA ASN A 28 0.04 -9.08 0.47
C ASN A 28 0.21 -7.73 1.21
N ARG A 29 -0.84 -6.89 1.25
CA ARG A 29 -0.87 -5.56 1.90
C ARG A 29 -0.30 -5.59 3.32
N LYS A 30 -0.70 -6.58 4.14
CA LYS A 30 -0.20 -6.75 5.53
C LYS A 30 1.31 -6.96 5.61
N LYS A 31 1.90 -7.68 4.65
CA LYS A 31 3.35 -7.90 4.61
C LYS A 31 4.07 -6.65 4.13
N LEU A 32 3.52 -6.00 3.11
CA LEU A 32 4.08 -4.78 2.52
C LEU A 32 4.12 -3.62 3.54
N SER A 33 3.08 -3.46 4.35
CA SER A 33 3.04 -2.45 5.42
C SER A 33 4.13 -2.67 6.49
N LYS A 34 4.43 -3.92 6.85
CA LYS A 34 5.46 -4.26 7.84
C LYS A 34 6.90 -4.04 7.37
N LEU A 35 7.15 -3.95 6.07
CA LEU A 35 8.49 -3.75 5.53
C LEU A 35 8.95 -2.31 5.72
N ASN A 36 10.04 -2.10 6.46
CA ASN A 36 10.64 -0.78 6.66
C ASN A 36 11.71 -0.51 5.61
N ILE A 37 11.36 0.28 4.59
CA ILE A 37 12.23 0.54 3.44
C ILE A 37 13.58 1.16 3.86
N ILE A 38 13.57 2.11 4.80
CA ILE A 38 14.78 2.78 5.29
C ILE A 38 15.77 1.76 5.89
N LYS A 39 15.28 0.92 6.81
CA LYS A 39 16.10 -0.12 7.45
C LYS A 39 16.67 -1.11 6.45
N ILE A 40 15.89 -1.47 5.44
CA ILE A 40 16.36 -2.36 4.37
C ILE A 40 17.47 -1.68 3.56
N CYS A 41 17.32 -0.41 3.20
CA CYS A 41 18.37 0.32 2.49
C CYS A 41 19.67 0.38 3.31
N GLU A 42 19.56 0.60 4.62
CA GLU A 42 20.70 0.56 5.53
C GLU A 42 21.36 -0.83 5.59
N GLU A 43 20.56 -1.91 5.65
CA GLU A 43 21.06 -3.29 5.62
C GLU A 43 21.75 -3.65 4.28
N ILE A 44 21.28 -3.08 3.16
CA ILE A 44 21.91 -3.29 1.85
C ILE A 44 23.21 -2.48 1.74
N LEU A 45 23.25 -1.27 2.30
CA LEU A 45 24.43 -0.40 2.27
C LEU A 45 25.53 -0.90 3.21
N ASN A 46 25.16 -1.37 4.40
CA ASN A 46 26.06 -1.87 5.44
C ASN A 46 25.74 -3.34 5.77
N PRO A 47 26.05 -4.28 4.86
CA PRO A 47 25.68 -5.67 5.07
C PRO A 47 26.56 -6.31 6.15
N ALA A 48 25.93 -6.99 7.10
CA ALA A 48 26.63 -7.72 8.17
C ALA A 48 27.50 -8.88 7.66
N ILE A 49 27.25 -9.35 6.44
CA ILE A 49 27.97 -10.45 5.77
C ILE A 49 28.33 -9.96 4.36
N PRO A 50 29.53 -10.28 3.83
CA PRO A 50 29.90 -9.90 2.48
C PRO A 50 28.82 -10.29 1.45
N MET A 51 28.27 -9.27 0.77
CA MET A 51 27.23 -9.43 -0.22
C MET A 51 27.80 -9.18 -1.62
N ALA A 52 27.48 -10.05 -2.58
CA ALA A 52 27.88 -9.84 -3.95
C ALA A 52 27.21 -8.58 -4.53
N LEU A 53 27.96 -7.74 -5.25
CA LEU A 53 27.45 -6.51 -5.86
C LEU A 53 26.21 -6.75 -6.73
N ARG A 54 26.18 -7.86 -7.47
CA ARG A 54 25.03 -8.26 -8.30
C ARG A 54 23.76 -8.45 -7.46
N LEU A 55 23.88 -9.01 -6.25
CA LEU A 55 22.76 -9.18 -5.33
C LEU A 55 22.29 -7.83 -4.79
N SER A 56 23.21 -6.95 -4.39
CA SER A 56 22.87 -5.60 -3.94
C SER A 56 22.09 -4.81 -5.00
N GLY A 57 22.50 -4.91 -6.27
CA GLY A 57 21.77 -4.30 -7.39
C GLY A 57 20.35 -4.85 -7.57
N ILE A 58 20.17 -6.17 -7.49
CA ILE A 58 18.85 -6.81 -7.56
C ILE A 58 17.97 -6.36 -6.40
N LEU A 59 18.52 -6.34 -5.17
CA LEU A 59 17.80 -5.93 -3.97
C LEU A 59 17.39 -4.46 -4.04
N MET A 60 18.27 -3.56 -4.47
CA MET A 60 17.93 -2.14 -4.67
C MET A 60 16.80 -1.96 -5.69
N GLY A 61 16.83 -2.69 -6.82
CA GLY A 61 15.72 -2.71 -7.76
C GLY A 61 14.40 -3.19 -7.13
N GLY A 62 14.47 -4.23 -6.29
CA GLY A 62 13.34 -4.71 -5.50
C GLY A 62 12.78 -3.66 -4.54
N VAL A 63 13.65 -2.88 -3.88
CA VAL A 63 13.24 -1.80 -2.98
C VAL A 63 12.42 -0.75 -3.72
N VAL A 64 12.86 -0.34 -4.91
CA VAL A 64 12.14 0.64 -5.74
C VAL A 64 10.75 0.11 -6.12
N ILE A 65 10.64 -1.15 -6.55
CA ILE A 65 9.34 -1.79 -6.87
C ILE A 65 8.43 -1.84 -5.64
N VAL A 66 8.99 -2.15 -4.46
CA VAL A 66 8.24 -2.19 -3.20
C VAL A 66 7.75 -0.79 -2.82
N TYR A 67 8.58 0.25 -3.02
CA TYR A 67 8.20 1.64 -2.79
C TYR A 67 7.07 2.10 -3.70
N GLU A 68 7.19 1.85 -5.01
CA GLU A 68 6.15 2.15 -6.00
C GLU A 68 4.80 1.53 -5.58
N ARG A 69 4.81 0.25 -5.20
CA ARG A 69 3.61 -0.45 -4.72
C ARG A 69 3.02 0.19 -3.47
N LYS A 70 3.84 0.67 -2.54
CA LYS A 70 3.35 1.40 -1.36
C LYS A 70 2.66 2.71 -1.74
N VAL A 71 3.27 3.50 -2.60
CA VAL A 71 2.70 4.77 -3.08
C VAL A 71 1.39 4.52 -3.82
N LYS A 72 1.34 3.53 -4.70
CA LYS A 72 0.12 3.16 -5.42
C LYS A 72 -1.02 2.76 -4.48
N MET A 73 -0.74 1.94 -3.46
CA MET A 73 -1.76 1.58 -2.47
C MET A 73 -2.27 2.78 -1.69
N LEU A 74 -1.38 3.70 -1.31
CA LEU A 74 -1.79 4.94 -0.63
C LEU A 74 -2.69 5.79 -1.53
N TYR A 75 -2.34 5.95 -2.80
CA TYR A 75 -3.14 6.67 -3.77
C TYR A 75 -4.53 6.05 -3.95
N ASP A 76 -4.59 4.72 -4.06
CA ASP A 76 -5.86 3.99 -4.18
C ASP A 76 -6.73 4.19 -2.93
N ASP A 77 -6.13 4.18 -1.75
CA ASP A 77 -6.85 4.35 -0.47
C ASP A 77 -7.37 5.78 -0.32
N VAL A 78 -6.58 6.80 -0.68
CA VAL A 78 -7.01 8.21 -0.67
C VAL A 78 -8.11 8.46 -1.71
N SER A 79 -8.01 7.85 -2.89
CA SER A 79 -9.02 7.98 -3.94
C SER A 79 -10.36 7.38 -3.50
N ARG A 80 -10.35 6.22 -2.82
CA ARG A 80 -11.55 5.63 -2.22
C ARG A 80 -12.15 6.52 -1.15
N LEU A 81 -11.32 7.03 -0.24
CA LEU A 81 -11.77 7.94 0.82
C LEU A 81 -12.44 9.20 0.26
N LEU A 82 -11.88 9.78 -0.81
CA LEU A 82 -12.45 10.96 -1.47
C LEU A 82 -13.86 10.67 -2.00
N VAL A 83 -14.05 9.53 -2.68
CA VAL A 83 -15.37 9.12 -3.19
C VAL A 83 -16.36 8.94 -2.06
N GLU A 84 -15.99 8.23 -0.99
CA GLU A 84 -16.85 8.01 0.17
C GLU A 84 -17.25 9.32 0.86
N ILE A 85 -16.31 10.25 1.02
CA ILE A 85 -16.58 11.59 1.53
C ILE A 85 -17.59 12.28 0.61
N ASN A 86 -17.30 12.39 -0.69
CA ASN A 86 -18.18 13.08 -1.63
C ASN A 86 -19.62 12.53 -1.63
N GLU A 87 -19.79 11.21 -1.55
CA GLU A 87 -21.11 10.60 -1.42
C GLU A 87 -21.77 10.91 -0.08
N ALA A 88 -21.05 10.89 1.04
CA ALA A 88 -21.59 11.29 2.34
C ALA A 88 -22.07 12.76 2.38
N TRP A 89 -21.41 13.66 1.65
CA TRP A 89 -21.82 15.06 1.53
C TRP A 89 -23.07 15.24 0.65
N LYS A 90 -23.26 14.42 -0.38
CA LYS A 90 -24.47 14.46 -1.22
C LYS A 90 -25.74 14.01 -0.49
N VAL A 91 -25.62 13.14 0.52
CA VAL A 91 -26.78 12.63 1.28
C VAL A 91 -27.45 13.71 2.16
N LYS A 92 -26.84 14.90 2.34
CA LYS A 92 -27.42 16.02 3.11
C LYS A 92 -28.49 16.86 2.39
N SER A 93 -29.01 16.43 1.24
CA SER A 93 -30.25 16.99 0.67
C SER A 93 -31.43 16.02 0.84
N GLY A 94 -31.72 15.61 2.08
CA GLY A 94 -33.03 15.03 2.39
C GLY A 94 -34.09 16.15 2.38
N PRO A 95 -35.30 15.92 1.84
CA PRO A 95 -36.36 16.93 1.89
C PRO A 95 -36.63 17.29 3.35
N ASP A 96 -36.58 18.59 3.62
CA ASP A 96 -36.80 19.19 4.93
C ASP A 96 -38.12 18.63 5.53
N PRO A 97 -38.09 17.93 6.68
CA PRO A 97 -39.27 17.32 7.28
C PRO A 97 -40.32 18.36 7.73
N THR A 98 -40.01 19.65 7.61
CA THR A 98 -40.92 20.77 7.89
C THR A 98 -41.75 21.24 6.69
N LEU A 99 -41.56 20.66 5.50
CA LEU A 99 -42.41 20.99 4.34
C LEU A 99 -43.79 20.34 4.48
N LEU A 100 -44.74 21.15 4.96
CA LEU A 100 -46.17 20.83 4.95
C LEU A 100 -46.64 20.46 3.53
N PRO A 101 -47.44 19.39 3.35
CA PRO A 101 -47.96 19.00 2.06
C PRO A 101 -48.83 20.13 1.48
N LYS A 102 -48.40 20.71 0.36
CA LYS A 102 -49.19 21.68 -0.42
C LYS A 102 -50.43 20.96 -0.97
N GLY A 103 -51.58 21.11 -0.32
CA GLY A 103 -52.82 20.55 -0.88
C GLY A 103 -54.02 20.38 0.04
N LYS A 104 -54.17 21.09 1.16
CA LYS A 104 -55.47 21.16 1.86
C LYS A 104 -56.04 22.56 1.80
N SER A 105 -56.59 22.89 0.63
CA SER A 105 -57.63 23.91 0.51
C SER A 105 -58.94 23.22 0.91
N GLN A 106 -59.57 23.75 1.97
CA GLN A 106 -60.90 23.37 2.51
C GLN A 106 -60.97 22.09 3.37
N ALA A 107 -61.47 22.28 4.60
CA ALA A 107 -62.20 21.27 5.36
C ALA A 107 -63.45 21.93 5.96
N LYS A 108 -64.55 21.18 5.85
CA LYS A 108 -65.97 21.51 5.97
C LYS A 108 -66.42 21.94 7.37
#